data_AF-A0A329XDU6-F1
#
_entry.id   AF-A0A329XDU6-F1
#
_cell.length_a   1.000
_cell.length_b   1.000
_cell.length_c   1.000
_cell.angle_alpha   90.00
_cell.angle_beta   90.00
_cell.angle_gamma   90.00
#
_symmetry.space_group_name_H-M   'P 1'
#
loop_
_entity.id
_entity.type
_entity.pdbx_description
1 polymer ?
#
loop_
_entity_poly.entity_id
_entity_poly.type
_entity_poly.pdbx_seq_one_letter_code
_entity_poly.pdbx_strand_id
1 'polypeptide(L)'
;MLEYAILKKSNVIVHIDEVDYGGKCGCICPGCQDELIAKNRGKKVSHHFAHSSRDEMQSCLMTQLHIVAQKHFTEIKHIELPEVIIYHGDYQINIPMRKAKILDAEIEFKIGRFRADAILRTNLGDIIIEIFVTHRNTSEKISYYKSNEIASLEYDLSYFKNKPIQDAIIALNSMSVPASWTCYINENYYKSKAHKEKIYHFEENKKYAKKITKFLINENFIKFPDIKIPIDITYENKKYGFDMGLFNGDKYVRFDSLMIKEHDDFLILECVNKTGVIWFVFLFKNYIPEEIKNCNFSVIINNMFGDNCYKSNSYWFNYLPLNKLKLKRLNECAINFNNSKNIENKVVDISMKYKYFDLNEAYDLGYNQWLNWMRRNSLTPNKWSRKVKIPILLNHYKDSSCFWMFNQWHVLVLSYLVELIDEYQIYREIKYDDLFERLKKILPISPVFIEIERNVYYEYIREGNRKLIFKREIILAMLVHFDKRGYIKAYEDFFIITTCLKEQLKIES
;
A
#
# COMPACT_ATOMS: atom_id res chain seq x y z
N MET A 1 -26.39 47.66 6.10
CA MET A 1 -27.43 48.14 7.04
C MET A 1 -27.16 47.55 8.41
N LEU A 2 -27.19 48.39 9.43
CA LEU A 2 -27.02 47.99 10.82
C LEU A 2 -28.30 47.38 11.40
N GLU A 3 -28.22 46.20 11.98
CA GLU A 3 -29.28 45.52 12.74
C GLU A 3 -28.96 45.48 14.25
N TYR A 4 -27.70 45.74 14.64
CA TYR A 4 -27.24 45.75 16.03
C TYR A 4 -26.63 47.10 16.42
N ALA A 5 -26.86 47.49 17.67
CA ALA A 5 -26.36 48.74 18.23
C ALA A 5 -26.02 48.60 19.72
N ILE A 6 -25.44 49.65 20.31
CA ILE A 6 -25.20 49.75 21.76
C ILE A 6 -26.24 50.68 22.39
N LEU A 7 -26.90 50.23 23.46
CA LEU A 7 -27.82 51.06 24.24
C LEU A 7 -27.01 52.04 25.12
N LYS A 8 -27.15 53.35 24.88
CA LYS A 8 -26.32 54.41 25.49
C LYS A 8 -26.31 54.39 27.03
N LYS A 9 -27.41 53.96 27.65
CA LYS A 9 -27.59 53.98 29.12
C LYS A 9 -26.92 52.82 29.85
N SER A 10 -26.86 51.64 29.22
CA SER A 10 -26.41 50.40 29.86
C SER A 10 -25.17 49.80 29.20
N ASN A 11 -24.76 50.34 28.05
CA ASN A 11 -23.68 49.80 27.21
C ASN A 11 -23.91 48.34 26.78
N VAL A 12 -25.18 47.92 26.69
CA VAL A 12 -25.60 46.58 26.27
C VAL A 12 -25.85 46.54 24.77
N ILE A 13 -25.46 45.44 24.13
CA ILE A 13 -25.74 45.17 22.72
C ILE A 13 -27.23 44.82 22.55
N VAL A 14 -27.92 45.52 21.64
CA VAL A 14 -29.35 45.33 21.36
C VAL A 14 -29.60 45.13 19.87
N HIS A 15 -30.60 44.31 19.54
CA HIS A 15 -31.09 44.14 18.17
C HIS A 15 -32.13 45.22 17.82
N ILE A 16 -32.27 45.54 16.54
CA ILE A 16 -33.21 46.55 16.03
C ILE A 16 -34.68 46.29 16.40
N ASP A 17 -35.04 45.02 16.64
CA ASP A 17 -36.39 44.63 17.06
C ASP A 17 -36.63 44.69 18.57
N GLU A 18 -35.58 44.89 19.36
CA GLU A 18 -35.63 44.96 20.83
C GLU A 18 -35.84 46.39 21.36
N VAL A 19 -35.92 47.38 20.46
CA VAL A 19 -35.89 48.81 20.82
C VAL A 19 -37.09 49.60 20.28
N ASP A 20 -37.37 50.74 20.91
CA ASP A 20 -38.42 51.65 20.48
C ASP A 20 -38.17 52.24 19.09
N TYR A 21 -39.24 52.42 18.30
CA TYR A 21 -39.17 53.01 16.97
C TYR A 21 -38.67 54.47 16.98
N GLY A 22 -37.83 54.80 16.00
CA GLY A 22 -37.32 56.15 15.76
C GLY A 22 -36.14 56.54 16.66
N GLY A 23 -35.91 57.84 16.82
CA GLY A 23 -34.82 58.39 17.64
C GLY A 23 -34.98 58.16 19.15
N LYS A 24 -36.13 57.61 19.60
CA LYS A 24 -36.37 57.25 21.00
C LYS A 24 -35.67 55.94 21.41
N CYS A 25 -35.10 55.20 20.46
CA CYS A 25 -34.39 53.94 20.75
C CYS A 25 -33.18 54.11 21.70
N GLY A 26 -32.62 55.32 21.82
CA GLY A 26 -31.50 55.61 22.72
C GLY A 26 -30.22 54.85 22.39
N CYS A 27 -30.09 54.40 21.14
CA CYS A 27 -28.97 53.59 20.65
C CYS A 27 -27.90 54.45 19.99
N ILE A 28 -26.65 54.00 20.08
CA ILE A 28 -25.50 54.60 19.40
C ILE A 28 -24.83 53.58 18.48
N CYS A 29 -24.26 54.08 17.39
CA CYS A 29 -23.46 53.27 16.49
C CYS A 29 -22.15 52.89 17.19
N PRO A 30 -21.82 51.60 17.31
CA PRO A 30 -20.57 51.19 17.95
C PRO A 30 -19.33 51.63 17.16
N GLY A 31 -19.44 51.75 15.83
CA GLY A 31 -18.31 52.10 14.96
C GLY A 31 -17.99 53.59 14.90
N CYS A 32 -19.02 54.46 14.80
CA CYS A 32 -18.81 55.91 14.64
C CYS A 32 -19.33 56.76 15.81
N GLN A 33 -19.96 56.13 16.81
CA GLN A 33 -20.54 56.74 18.02
C GLN A 33 -21.70 57.73 17.75
N ASP A 34 -22.22 57.79 16.51
CA ASP A 34 -23.39 58.61 16.18
C ASP A 34 -24.67 58.04 16.83
N GLU A 35 -25.62 58.91 17.16
CA GLU A 35 -26.94 58.48 17.61
C GLU A 35 -27.70 57.82 16.46
N LEU A 36 -28.45 56.77 16.77
CA LEU A 36 -29.17 55.97 15.78
C LEU A 36 -30.68 56.21 15.84
N ILE A 37 -31.32 56.03 14.68
CA ILE A 37 -32.77 56.07 14.49
C ILE A 37 -33.20 54.64 14.13
N ALA A 38 -34.01 54.01 14.98
CA ALA A 38 -34.53 52.67 14.73
C ALA A 38 -35.63 52.69 13.65
N LYS A 39 -35.41 52.01 12.52
CA LYS A 39 -36.40 51.82 11.44
C LYS A 39 -36.96 50.39 11.46
N ASN A 40 -37.66 50.03 12.53
CA ASN A 40 -38.20 48.68 12.79
C ASN A 40 -39.71 48.52 12.53
N ARG A 41 -40.28 49.38 11.68
CA ARG A 41 -41.69 49.31 11.25
C ARG A 41 -41.84 49.24 9.72
N GLY A 42 -40.74 48.97 9.02
CA GLY A 42 -40.69 48.93 7.56
C GLY A 42 -41.33 47.66 7.01
N LYS A 43 -42.23 47.79 6.03
CA LYS A 43 -42.84 46.63 5.33
C LYS A 43 -42.12 46.23 4.04
N LYS A 44 -41.29 47.11 3.48
CA LYS A 44 -40.61 46.94 2.17
C LYS A 44 -39.08 46.84 2.29
N VAL A 45 -38.50 47.36 3.37
CA VAL A 45 -37.07 47.37 3.64
C VAL A 45 -36.88 46.67 4.99
N SER A 46 -35.86 45.83 5.12
CA SER A 46 -35.57 45.14 6.37
C SER A 46 -35.34 46.14 7.51
N HIS A 47 -35.64 45.69 8.73
CA HIS A 47 -35.45 46.50 9.91
C HIS A 47 -33.97 46.84 10.06
N HIS A 48 -33.67 48.13 10.26
CA HIS A 48 -32.30 48.58 10.43
C HIS A 48 -32.22 49.85 11.28
N PHE A 49 -31.04 50.12 11.81
CA PHE A 49 -30.67 51.41 12.34
C PHE A 49 -30.16 52.32 11.22
N ALA A 50 -30.63 53.57 11.23
CA ALA A 50 -30.07 54.64 10.42
C ALA A 50 -29.30 55.61 11.32
N HIS A 51 -28.19 56.13 10.83
CA HIS A 51 -27.45 57.18 11.51
C HIS A 51 -28.26 58.49 11.50
N SER A 52 -28.26 59.19 12.63
CA SER A 52 -29.04 60.42 12.80
C SER A 52 -28.38 61.62 12.12
N SER A 53 -27.05 61.69 12.12
CA SER A 53 -26.30 62.86 11.66
C SER A 53 -25.18 62.54 10.67
N ARG A 54 -24.67 61.31 10.64
CA ARG A 54 -23.56 60.89 9.77
C ARG A 54 -24.03 59.88 8.72
N ASP A 55 -23.24 59.71 7.66
CA ASP A 55 -23.44 58.60 6.74
C ASP A 55 -22.92 57.28 7.33
N GLU A 56 -23.55 56.16 6.95
CA GLU A 56 -23.07 54.82 7.33
C GLU A 56 -21.69 54.56 6.69
N MET A 57 -20.65 54.52 7.52
CA MET A 57 -19.31 54.20 7.07
C MET A 57 -19.11 52.68 7.03
N GLN A 58 -18.18 52.21 6.17
CA GLN A 58 -17.80 50.80 6.16
C GLN A 58 -17.28 50.31 7.52
N SER A 59 -16.64 51.19 8.30
CA SER A 59 -16.21 50.90 9.68
C SER A 59 -17.37 50.52 10.59
N CYS A 60 -18.56 51.12 10.43
CA CYS A 60 -19.74 50.79 11.21
C CYS A 60 -20.19 49.33 10.98
N LEU A 61 -20.20 48.88 9.73
CA LEU A 61 -20.56 47.51 9.36
C LEU A 61 -19.52 46.49 9.84
N MET A 62 -18.24 46.86 9.81
CA MET A 62 -17.15 46.01 10.31
C MET A 62 -17.25 45.84 11.84
N THR A 63 -17.52 46.93 12.58
CA THR A 63 -17.72 46.87 14.03
C THR A 63 -18.96 46.04 14.40
N GLN A 64 -20.02 46.06 13.58
CA GLN A 64 -21.18 45.19 13.80
C GLN A 64 -20.83 43.70 13.76
N LEU A 65 -19.91 43.27 12.89
CA LEU A 65 -19.48 41.86 12.85
C LEU A 65 -18.77 41.42 14.14
N HIS A 66 -17.94 42.29 14.73
CA HIS A 66 -17.33 42.03 16.05
C HIS A 66 -18.39 41.86 17.12
N ILE A 67 -19.36 42.76 17.17
CA ILE A 67 -20.44 42.73 18.18
C ILE A 67 -21.29 41.47 18.07
N VAL A 68 -21.66 41.06 16.86
CA VAL A 68 -22.46 39.86 16.65
C VAL A 68 -21.70 38.60 17.09
N ALA A 69 -20.41 38.51 16.77
CA ALA A 69 -19.57 37.41 17.25
C ALA A 69 -19.38 37.44 18.78
N GLN A 70 -19.12 38.61 19.37
CA GLN A 70 -19.04 38.79 20.82
C GLN A 70 -20.33 38.34 21.54
N LYS A 71 -21.49 38.76 21.03
CA LYS A 71 -22.80 38.33 21.54
C LYS A 71 -22.96 36.81 21.43
N HIS A 72 -22.62 36.22 20.29
CA HIS A 72 -22.66 34.77 20.10
C HIS A 72 -21.84 34.02 21.17
N PHE A 73 -20.60 34.45 21.43
CA PHE A 73 -19.73 33.82 22.43
C PHE A 73 -20.25 33.93 23.88
N THR A 74 -21.07 34.94 24.18
CA THR A 74 -21.72 35.06 25.50
C THR A 74 -22.95 34.17 25.67
N GLU A 75 -23.54 33.70 24.57
CA GLU A 75 -24.80 32.93 24.58
C GLU A 75 -24.60 31.42 24.44
N ILE A 76 -23.50 30.99 23.80
CA ILE A 76 -23.20 29.57 23.60
C ILE A 76 -22.72 28.87 24.90
N LYS A 77 -23.08 27.59 25.05
CA LYS A 77 -22.66 26.77 26.20
C LYS A 77 -21.41 25.92 25.94
N HIS A 78 -21.07 25.73 24.68
CA HIS A 78 -19.94 24.90 24.26
C HIS A 78 -19.24 25.54 23.07
N ILE A 79 -17.92 25.39 23.01
CA ILE A 79 -17.09 25.80 21.88
C ILE A 79 -16.45 24.57 21.25
N GLU A 80 -16.38 24.55 19.91
CA GLU A 80 -15.59 23.59 19.14
C GLU A 80 -14.17 24.12 18.98
N LEU A 81 -13.23 23.36 19.51
CA LEU A 81 -11.80 23.63 19.45
C LEU A 81 -11.23 22.92 18.22
N PRO A 82 -10.69 23.65 17.23
CA PRO A 82 -10.19 23.05 16.00
C PRO A 82 -9.01 22.13 16.28
N GLU A 83 -8.83 21.13 15.41
CA GLU A 83 -7.65 20.27 15.45
C GLU A 83 -6.37 21.09 15.31
N VAL A 84 -5.28 20.60 15.90
CA VAL A 84 -3.98 21.25 15.79
C VAL A 84 -2.88 20.21 15.65
N ILE A 85 -1.88 20.59 14.87
CA ILE A 85 -0.63 19.87 14.77
C ILE A 85 0.44 20.67 15.50
N ILE A 86 0.97 20.12 16.59
CA ILE A 86 2.08 20.73 17.32
C ILE A 86 3.38 20.06 16.86
N TYR A 87 4.33 20.90 16.44
CA TYR A 87 5.67 20.46 16.07
C TYR A 87 6.65 20.64 17.23
N HIS A 88 7.48 19.63 17.46
CA HIS A 88 8.57 19.70 18.45
C HIS A 88 9.77 18.89 17.98
N GLY A 89 10.79 19.53 17.43
CA GLY A 89 11.86 18.82 16.72
C GLY A 89 11.26 17.99 15.56
N ASP A 90 11.58 16.70 15.50
CA ASP A 90 11.04 15.76 14.49
C ASP A 90 9.63 15.23 14.80
N TYR A 91 8.99 15.70 15.87
CA TYR A 91 7.67 15.22 16.29
C TYR A 91 6.53 16.01 15.67
N GLN A 92 5.51 15.25 15.26
CA GLN A 92 4.20 15.75 14.91
C GLN A 92 3.17 15.22 15.92
N ILE A 93 2.66 16.08 16.79
CA ILE A 93 1.61 15.73 17.75
C ILE A 93 0.29 16.19 17.15
N ASN A 94 -0.52 15.24 16.69
CA ASN A 94 -1.86 15.53 16.20
C ASN A 94 -2.84 15.54 17.38
N ILE A 95 -3.46 16.69 17.62
CA ILE A 95 -4.54 16.83 18.59
C ILE A 95 -5.85 17.01 17.83
N PRO A 96 -6.79 16.07 17.96
CA PRO A 96 -8.05 16.12 17.22
C PRO A 96 -8.93 17.26 17.72
N MET A 97 -9.93 17.60 16.92
CA MET A 97 -11.01 18.52 17.29
C MET A 97 -11.68 18.08 18.60
N ARG A 98 -12.00 19.04 19.48
CA ARG A 98 -12.64 18.77 20.79
C ARG A 98 -13.78 19.74 21.06
N LYS A 99 -14.72 19.33 21.92
CA LYS A 99 -15.74 20.24 22.48
C LYS A 99 -15.36 20.61 23.90
N ALA A 100 -15.39 21.90 24.22
CA ALA A 100 -15.18 22.41 25.57
C ALA A 100 -16.47 23.05 26.08
N LYS A 101 -16.79 22.84 27.36
CA LYS A 101 -17.91 23.48 28.04
C LYS A 101 -17.48 24.87 28.51
N ILE A 102 -18.27 25.88 28.15
CA ILE A 102 -18.08 27.26 28.61
C ILE A 102 -18.72 27.39 29.98
N LEU A 103 -17.96 27.88 30.96
CA LEU A 103 -18.38 28.14 32.32
C LEU A 103 -18.78 29.60 32.49
N ASP A 104 -18.04 30.50 31.84
CA ASP A 104 -18.26 31.94 31.85
C ASP A 104 -17.62 32.61 30.63
N ALA A 105 -18.12 33.77 30.23
CA ALA A 105 -17.66 34.52 29.05
C ALA A 105 -17.68 36.02 29.33
N GLU A 106 -16.57 36.70 29.00
CA GLU A 106 -16.43 38.14 29.17
C GLU A 106 -15.92 38.77 27.86
N ILE A 107 -16.62 39.76 27.34
CA ILE A 107 -16.27 40.45 26.08
C ILE A 107 -15.33 41.61 26.35
N GLU A 108 -14.57 42.02 25.32
CA GLU A 108 -13.72 43.21 25.38
C GLU A 108 -12.71 43.16 26.55
N PHE A 109 -12.16 41.98 26.82
CA PHE A 109 -11.35 41.66 27.98
C PHE A 109 -9.94 42.24 27.88
N LYS A 110 -9.45 42.85 28.97
CA LYS A 110 -8.12 43.47 29.02
C LYS A 110 -7.07 42.46 29.49
N ILE A 111 -6.00 42.29 28.70
CA ILE A 111 -4.91 41.34 28.97
C ILE A 111 -3.58 42.06 28.80
N GLY A 112 -2.94 42.38 29.93
CA GLY A 112 -1.77 43.24 29.94
C GLY A 112 -2.07 44.59 29.28
N ARG A 113 -1.38 44.88 28.18
CA ARG A 113 -1.60 46.10 27.36
C ARG A 113 -2.58 45.89 26.20
N PHE A 114 -2.99 44.66 25.91
CA PHE A 114 -3.88 44.34 24.81
C PHE A 114 -5.33 44.20 25.28
N ARG A 115 -6.24 44.29 24.31
CA ARG A 115 -7.65 43.99 24.49
C ARG A 115 -8.02 42.85 23.53
N ALA A 116 -8.67 41.83 24.06
CA ALA A 116 -9.22 40.72 23.30
C ALA A 116 -10.71 40.93 23.07
N ASP A 117 -11.25 40.38 21.99
CA ASP A 117 -12.68 40.47 21.70
C ASP A 117 -13.51 39.71 22.74
N ALA A 118 -13.05 38.55 23.21
CA ALA A 118 -13.63 37.87 24.35
C ALA A 118 -12.64 36.94 25.06
N ILE A 119 -12.94 36.60 26.32
CA ILE A 119 -12.35 35.48 27.05
C ILE A 119 -13.46 34.48 27.38
N LEU A 120 -13.21 33.21 27.08
CA LEU A 120 -14.06 32.08 27.46
C LEU A 120 -13.37 31.30 28.56
N ARG A 121 -13.98 31.27 29.74
CA ARG A 121 -13.53 30.42 30.85
C ARG A 121 -14.15 29.05 30.65
N THR A 122 -13.36 28.05 30.26
CA THR A 122 -13.86 26.70 29.93
C THR A 122 -13.42 25.65 30.94
N ASN A 123 -14.01 24.46 30.89
CA ASN A 123 -13.57 23.32 31.70
C ASN A 123 -12.18 22.78 31.32
N LEU A 124 -11.58 23.25 30.22
CA LEU A 124 -10.22 22.88 29.80
C LEU A 124 -9.19 23.97 30.14
N GLY A 125 -9.63 25.17 30.50
CA GLY A 125 -8.82 26.37 30.73
C GLY A 125 -9.42 27.59 30.03
N ASP A 126 -8.82 28.76 30.29
CA ASP A 126 -9.24 30.02 29.69
C ASP A 126 -8.76 30.12 28.25
N ILE A 127 -9.65 30.56 27.35
CA ILE A 127 -9.37 30.69 25.92
C ILE A 127 -9.75 32.10 25.48
N ILE A 128 -8.78 32.80 24.92
CA ILE A 128 -8.98 34.10 24.30
C ILE A 128 -9.56 33.92 22.90
N ILE A 129 -10.56 34.74 22.59
CA ILE A 129 -11.18 34.81 21.28
C ILE A 129 -10.85 36.16 20.66
N GLU A 130 -10.39 36.10 19.42
CA GLU A 130 -10.10 37.24 18.58
C GLU A 130 -10.90 37.12 17.28
N ILE A 131 -11.40 38.25 16.79
CA ILE A 131 -12.25 38.32 15.62
C ILE A 131 -11.48 39.06 14.51
N PHE A 132 -11.29 38.38 13.39
CA PHE A 132 -10.67 38.97 12.21
C PHE A 132 -11.73 39.39 11.19
N VAL A 133 -11.86 40.70 10.96
CA VAL A 133 -12.72 41.25 9.90
C VAL A 133 -11.89 41.94 8.80
N THR A 134 -10.92 42.78 9.18
CA THR A 134 -10.08 43.55 8.24
C THR A 134 -8.60 43.27 8.35
N HIS A 135 -8.12 43.10 9.58
CA HIS A 135 -6.72 42.81 9.86
C HIS A 135 -6.64 41.68 10.87
N ARG A 136 -5.80 40.68 10.56
CA ARG A 136 -5.46 39.62 11.51
C ARG A 136 -4.73 40.20 12.71
N ASN A 137 -4.67 39.43 13.79
CA ASN A 137 -3.87 39.80 14.95
C ASN A 137 -2.42 40.12 14.57
N THR A 138 -1.89 41.14 15.22
CA THR A 138 -0.52 41.56 15.02
C THR A 138 0.43 40.49 15.56
N SER A 139 1.60 40.36 14.93
CA SER A 139 2.66 39.45 15.38
C SER A 139 3.10 39.72 16.82
N GLU A 140 3.07 40.99 17.25
CA GLU A 140 3.37 41.41 18.62
C GLU A 140 2.37 40.81 19.64
N LYS A 141 1.07 40.85 19.32
CA LYS A 141 0.00 40.32 20.18
C LYS A 141 0.04 38.79 20.22
N ILE A 142 0.23 38.13 19.08
CA ILE A 142 0.42 36.66 18.99
C ILE A 142 1.65 36.23 19.80
N SER A 143 2.77 36.96 19.70
CA SER A 143 3.98 36.67 20.46
C SER A 143 3.76 36.85 21.96
N TYR A 144 3.01 37.86 22.36
CA TYR A 144 2.62 38.05 23.76
C TYR A 144 1.79 36.87 24.28
N TYR A 145 0.80 36.39 23.53
CA TYR A 145 0.03 35.21 23.90
C TYR A 145 0.90 33.97 24.05
N LYS A 146 1.80 33.71 23.10
CA LYS A 146 2.72 32.56 23.16
C LYS A 146 3.68 32.62 24.35
N SER A 147 4.32 33.75 24.59
CA SER A 147 5.30 33.92 25.67
C SER A 147 4.69 33.82 27.07
N ASN A 148 3.39 34.09 27.21
CA ASN A 148 2.66 34.00 28.48
C ASN A 148 1.75 32.76 28.55
N GLU A 149 1.85 31.83 27.59
CA GLU A 149 1.05 30.59 27.53
C GLU A 149 -0.48 30.83 27.54
N ILE A 150 -0.93 31.93 26.91
CA ILE A 150 -2.34 32.31 26.84
C ILE A 150 -2.98 31.66 25.61
N ALA A 151 -3.84 30.68 25.83
CA ALA A 151 -4.57 30.01 24.76
C ALA A 151 -5.44 31.01 24.00
N SER A 152 -5.37 30.99 22.67
CA SER A 152 -6.04 31.99 21.83
C SER A 152 -6.46 31.44 20.45
N LEU A 153 -7.69 31.76 20.06
CA LEU A 153 -8.31 31.42 18.77
C LEU A 153 -8.67 32.69 18.02
N GLU A 154 -8.36 32.72 16.72
CA GLU A 154 -8.79 33.77 15.81
C GLU A 154 -9.89 33.23 14.88
N TYR A 155 -11.08 33.85 14.93
CA TYR A 155 -12.22 33.57 14.08
C TYR A 155 -12.24 34.52 12.88
N ASP A 156 -12.33 33.97 11.67
CA ASP A 156 -12.26 34.71 10.41
C ASP A 156 -13.67 35.08 9.91
N LEU A 157 -14.08 36.33 10.18
CA LEU A 157 -15.34 36.90 9.71
C LEU A 157 -15.16 37.78 8.47
N SER A 158 -13.96 37.85 7.89
CA SER A 158 -13.64 38.75 6.78
C SER A 158 -14.53 38.51 5.54
N TYR A 159 -14.97 37.27 5.32
CA TYR A 159 -15.90 36.88 4.26
C TYR A 159 -17.26 37.59 4.33
N PHE A 160 -17.71 37.98 5.53
CA PHE A 160 -19.02 38.58 5.76
C PHE A 160 -19.02 40.10 5.69
N LYS A 161 -17.86 40.73 5.46
CA LYS A 161 -17.67 42.20 5.47
C LYS A 161 -18.67 42.98 4.60
N ASN A 162 -19.07 42.43 3.45
CA ASN A 162 -20.00 43.05 2.51
C ASN A 162 -21.28 42.22 2.32
N LYS A 163 -21.62 41.37 3.28
CA LYS A 163 -22.80 40.49 3.23
C LYS A 163 -23.87 40.92 4.25
N PRO A 164 -25.12 40.45 4.10
CA PRO A 164 -26.11 40.57 5.16
C PRO A 164 -25.59 40.00 6.47
N ILE A 165 -25.84 40.69 7.58
CA ILE A 165 -25.33 40.28 8.91
C ILE A 165 -25.90 38.92 9.35
N GLN A 166 -27.10 38.58 8.88
CA GLN A 166 -27.75 37.28 9.11
C GLN A 166 -26.91 36.11 8.61
N ASP A 167 -26.16 36.26 7.51
CA ASP A 167 -25.28 35.22 7.00
C ASP A 167 -24.16 34.89 8.01
N ALA A 168 -23.63 35.92 8.70
CA ALA A 168 -22.61 35.75 9.73
C ALA A 168 -23.20 35.09 10.99
N ILE A 169 -24.42 35.46 11.38
CA ILE A 169 -25.13 34.85 12.53
C ILE A 169 -25.37 33.36 12.27
N ILE A 170 -25.87 33.02 11.08
CA ILE A 170 -26.10 31.63 10.68
C ILE A 170 -24.78 30.86 10.74
N ALA A 171 -23.69 31.43 10.19
CA ALA A 171 -22.39 30.79 10.18
C ALA A 171 -21.78 30.59 11.58
N LEU A 172 -21.94 31.56 12.48
CA LEU A 172 -21.51 31.43 13.88
C LEU A 172 -22.30 30.33 14.59
N ASN A 173 -23.63 30.33 14.45
CA ASN A 173 -24.53 29.36 15.07
C ASN A 173 -24.35 27.93 14.53
N SER A 174 -24.05 27.80 13.23
CA SER A 174 -23.72 26.51 12.60
C SER A 174 -22.25 26.11 12.78
N MET A 175 -21.46 26.93 13.48
CA MET A 175 -20.02 26.72 13.71
C MET A 175 -19.21 26.59 12.40
N SER A 176 -19.68 27.22 11.32
CA SER A 176 -19.05 27.19 10.00
C SER A 176 -18.09 28.35 9.74
N VAL A 177 -17.84 29.20 10.75
CA VAL A 177 -16.83 30.26 10.67
C VAL A 177 -15.44 29.64 10.86
N PRO A 178 -14.49 29.84 9.94
CA PRO A 178 -13.13 29.34 10.11
C PRO A 178 -12.48 29.88 11.38
N ALA A 179 -11.92 28.98 12.20
CA ALA A 179 -11.19 29.32 13.41
C ALA A 179 -9.79 28.71 13.37
N SER A 180 -8.79 29.45 13.83
CA SER A 180 -7.39 28.99 13.87
C SER A 180 -6.72 29.35 15.19
N TRP A 181 -5.86 28.46 15.67
CA TRP A 181 -5.06 28.68 16.87
C TRP A 181 -3.97 29.71 16.61
N THR A 182 -3.96 30.79 17.40
CA THR A 182 -2.81 31.70 17.45
C THR A 182 -1.84 31.29 18.56
N CYS A 183 -2.35 30.70 19.65
CA CYS A 183 -1.59 29.96 20.66
C CYS A 183 -2.43 28.80 21.21
N TYR A 184 -1.90 27.58 21.19
CA TYR A 184 -2.64 26.40 21.62
C TYR A 184 -2.61 26.21 23.15
N ILE A 185 -3.66 25.63 23.71
CA ILE A 185 -3.76 25.35 25.14
C ILE A 185 -2.78 24.25 25.59
N ASN A 186 -2.01 24.52 26.65
CA ASN A 186 -1.08 23.54 27.24
C ASN A 186 -0.06 22.97 26.23
N GLU A 187 0.38 23.75 25.23
CA GLU A 187 1.34 23.29 24.21
C GLU A 187 2.62 22.69 24.85
N ASN A 188 3.14 23.30 25.91
CA ASN A 188 4.33 22.83 26.63
C ASN A 188 4.13 21.49 27.35
N TYR A 189 2.91 21.22 27.84
CA TYR A 189 2.58 19.91 28.43
C TYR A 189 2.70 18.80 27.37
N TYR A 190 2.14 19.00 26.17
CA TYR A 190 2.21 18.01 25.10
C TYR A 190 3.64 17.79 24.61
N LYS A 191 4.43 18.87 24.48
CA LYS A 191 5.86 18.77 24.15
C LYS A 191 6.65 17.98 25.21
N SER A 192 6.43 18.29 26.49
CA SER A 192 7.07 17.58 27.61
C SER A 192 6.69 16.10 27.65
N LYS A 193 5.41 15.78 27.44
CA LYS A 193 4.91 14.40 27.40
C LYS A 193 5.58 13.61 26.28
N ALA A 194 5.61 14.15 25.05
CA ALA A 194 6.26 13.49 23.92
C ALA A 194 7.76 13.27 24.15
N HIS A 195 8.44 14.24 24.76
CA HIS A 195 9.86 14.11 25.11
C HIS A 195 10.10 12.98 26.13
N LYS A 196 9.27 12.88 27.18
CA LYS A 196 9.35 11.80 28.18
C LYS A 196 9.08 10.43 27.57
N GLU A 197 8.08 10.33 26.69
CA GLU A 197 7.78 9.09 25.96
C GLU A 197 8.97 8.66 25.09
N LYS A 198 9.67 9.58 24.41
CA LYS A 198 10.90 9.26 23.65
C LYS A 198 11.98 8.66 24.54
N ILE A 199 12.27 9.29 25.67
CA ILE A 199 13.29 8.80 26.61
C ILE A 199 12.92 7.40 27.10
N TYR A 200 11.65 7.19 27.46
CA TYR A 200 11.15 5.88 27.87
C TYR A 200 11.33 4.81 26.77
N HIS A 201 10.90 5.10 25.55
CA HIS A 201 11.03 4.17 24.43
C HIS A 201 12.49 3.89 24.06
N PHE A 202 13.36 4.90 24.12
CA PHE A 202 14.80 4.74 23.91
C PHE A 202 15.41 3.75 24.91
N GLU A 203 15.10 3.91 26.20
CA GLU A 203 15.56 3.01 27.26
C GLU A 203 15.01 1.58 27.11
N GLU A 204 13.72 1.44 26.78
CA GLU A 204 13.11 0.12 26.54
C GLU A 204 13.72 -0.58 25.31
N ASN A 205 13.95 0.14 24.22
CA ASN A 205 14.60 -0.39 23.02
C ASN A 205 16.05 -0.85 23.31
N LYS A 206 16.78 -0.10 24.14
CA LYS A 206 18.12 -0.48 24.61
C LYS A 206 18.09 -1.75 25.46
N LYS A 207 17.15 -1.88 26.40
CA LYS A 207 16.96 -3.12 27.19
C LYS A 207 16.60 -4.31 26.30
N TYR A 208 15.72 -4.12 25.33
CA TYR A 208 15.29 -5.16 24.41
C TYR A 208 16.44 -5.65 23.51
N ALA A 209 17.26 -4.74 22.96
CA ALA A 209 18.46 -5.10 22.20
C ALA A 209 19.44 -5.93 23.04
N LYS A 210 19.65 -5.56 24.32
CA LYS A 210 20.48 -6.35 25.25
C LYS A 210 19.91 -7.74 25.50
N LYS A 211 18.59 -7.88 25.59
CA LYS A 211 17.93 -9.18 25.76
C LYS A 211 18.12 -10.07 24.52
N ILE A 212 17.90 -9.51 23.31
CA ILE A 212 18.10 -10.23 22.04
C ILE A 212 19.54 -10.68 21.89
N THR A 213 20.51 -9.78 22.10
CA THR A 213 21.93 -10.13 21.91
C THR A 213 22.40 -11.21 22.88
N LYS A 214 21.97 -11.19 24.14
CA LYS A 214 22.21 -12.28 25.09
C LYS A 214 21.62 -13.61 24.63
N PHE A 215 20.39 -13.60 24.09
CA PHE A 215 19.77 -14.79 23.52
C PHE A 215 20.57 -15.34 22.33
N LEU A 216 20.99 -14.46 21.40
CA LEU A 216 21.79 -14.86 20.23
C LEU A 216 23.16 -15.44 20.60
N ILE A 217 23.79 -14.94 21.68
CA ILE A 217 25.04 -15.51 22.20
C ILE A 217 24.84 -16.95 22.66
N ASN A 218 23.75 -17.24 23.37
CA ASN A 218 23.45 -18.58 23.86
C ASN A 218 23.17 -19.56 22.71
N GLU A 219 22.38 -19.13 21.73
CA GLU A 219 22.03 -19.97 20.59
C GLU A 219 23.19 -20.17 19.61
N ASN A 220 24.08 -19.18 19.47
CA ASN A 220 25.20 -19.13 18.50
C ASN A 220 24.84 -19.32 17.01
N PHE A 221 23.56 -19.44 16.68
CA PHE A 221 23.01 -19.44 15.32
C PHE A 221 22.21 -18.16 15.08
N ILE A 222 22.47 -17.49 13.96
CA ILE A 222 21.73 -16.28 13.58
C ILE A 222 21.20 -16.42 12.14
N LYS A 223 19.94 -16.06 11.94
CA LYS A 223 19.32 -15.96 10.62
C LYS A 223 19.75 -14.67 9.93
N PHE A 224 20.17 -14.77 8.68
CA PHE A 224 20.55 -13.61 7.89
C PHE A 224 19.33 -13.01 7.17
N PRO A 225 19.27 -11.66 7.04
CA PRO A 225 18.35 -11.03 6.11
C PRO A 225 18.66 -11.45 4.66
N ASP A 226 17.64 -11.52 3.82
CA ASP A 226 17.83 -11.82 2.41
C ASP A 226 18.56 -10.67 1.71
N ILE A 227 19.51 -11.00 0.82
CA ILE A 227 20.11 -10.04 -0.12
C ILE A 227 19.58 -10.37 -1.51
N LYS A 228 18.94 -9.39 -2.15
CA LYS A 228 18.58 -9.47 -3.57
C LYS A 228 19.69 -8.87 -4.41
N ILE A 229 20.19 -9.64 -5.37
CA ILE A 229 21.18 -9.19 -6.35
C ILE A 229 20.47 -8.99 -7.69
N PRO A 230 20.48 -7.77 -8.25
CA PRO A 230 20.06 -7.58 -9.63
C PRO A 230 21.09 -8.20 -10.57
N ILE A 231 20.60 -9.07 -11.45
CA ILE A 231 21.37 -9.79 -12.44
C ILE A 231 20.81 -9.43 -13.82
N ASP A 232 21.69 -8.94 -14.70
CA ASP A 232 21.40 -8.73 -16.11
C ASP A 232 22.16 -9.75 -16.95
N ILE A 233 21.43 -10.48 -17.80
CA ILE A 233 21.99 -11.46 -18.71
C ILE A 233 21.56 -11.10 -20.13
N THR A 234 22.50 -11.12 -21.06
CA THR A 234 22.20 -10.92 -22.49
C THR A 234 22.12 -12.28 -23.17
N TYR A 235 20.99 -12.56 -23.82
CA TYR A 235 20.72 -13.77 -24.57
C TYR A 235 20.07 -13.43 -25.91
N GLU A 236 20.67 -13.87 -27.02
CA GLU A 236 20.21 -13.56 -28.40
C GLU A 236 19.91 -12.08 -28.64
N ASN A 237 20.83 -11.21 -28.23
CA ASN A 237 20.70 -9.75 -28.31
C ASN A 237 19.51 -9.16 -27.50
N LYS A 238 18.85 -9.96 -26.63
CA LYS A 238 17.87 -9.50 -25.65
C LYS A 238 18.45 -9.51 -24.25
N LYS A 239 18.23 -8.45 -23.50
CA LYS A 239 18.63 -8.37 -22.07
C LYS A 239 17.49 -8.85 -21.20
N TYR A 240 17.80 -9.72 -20.24
CA TYR A 240 16.90 -10.21 -19.21
C TYR A 240 17.46 -9.76 -17.86
N GLY A 241 16.70 -8.96 -17.13
CA GLY A 241 17.03 -8.49 -15.79
C GLY A 241 16.10 -9.14 -14.77
N PHE A 242 16.66 -9.70 -13.68
CA PHE A 242 15.88 -10.22 -12.56
C PHE A 242 16.67 -10.16 -11.25
N ASP A 243 15.95 -10.20 -10.12
CA ASP A 243 16.54 -10.22 -8.79
C ASP A 243 16.74 -11.65 -8.30
N MET A 244 17.98 -12.01 -7.95
CA MET A 244 18.32 -13.30 -7.36
C MET A 244 18.60 -13.16 -5.85
N GLY A 245 17.96 -13.98 -5.03
CA GLY A 245 18.26 -14.08 -3.60
C GLY A 245 19.59 -14.80 -3.32
N LEU A 246 20.47 -14.20 -2.53
CA LEU A 246 21.69 -14.87 -2.03
C LEU A 246 21.44 -15.79 -0.86
N PHE A 247 20.54 -15.35 0.04
CA PHE A 247 20.07 -16.11 1.17
C PHE A 247 18.61 -16.38 0.90
N ASN A 248 18.24 -17.65 0.91
CA ASN A 248 16.83 -18.04 1.01
C ASN A 248 16.58 -18.09 2.51
N GLY A 249 15.55 -17.39 2.99
CA GLY A 249 15.30 -17.06 4.41
C GLY A 249 15.33 -18.17 5.47
N ASP A 250 15.74 -19.39 5.16
CA ASP A 250 15.94 -20.52 6.07
C ASP A 250 17.42 -20.76 6.44
N LYS A 251 18.34 -19.94 5.93
CA LYS A 251 19.78 -20.14 6.20
C LYS A 251 20.20 -19.54 7.54
N TYR A 252 20.43 -20.41 8.51
CA TYR A 252 21.09 -20.08 9.78
C TYR A 252 22.60 -20.22 9.66
N VAL A 253 23.33 -19.25 10.22
CA VAL A 253 24.80 -19.26 10.27
C VAL A 253 25.26 -19.43 11.71
N ARG A 254 26.14 -20.41 11.92
CA ARG A 254 26.81 -20.64 13.20
C ARG A 254 28.02 -19.72 13.34
N PHE A 255 28.23 -19.21 14.54
CA PHE A 255 29.41 -18.42 14.91
C PHE A 255 30.26 -19.13 15.97
N ASP A 256 31.57 -18.94 15.85
CA ASP A 256 32.58 -19.51 16.74
C ASP A 256 32.76 -18.64 18.00
N SER A 257 32.56 -17.32 17.87
CA SER A 257 32.60 -16.36 18.98
C SER A 257 31.63 -15.21 18.75
N LEU A 258 31.01 -14.71 19.81
CA LEU A 258 30.11 -13.57 19.80
C LEU A 258 30.46 -12.62 20.96
N MET A 259 30.64 -11.33 20.70
CA MET A 259 30.97 -10.32 21.71
C MET A 259 30.09 -9.07 21.57
N ILE A 260 29.72 -8.47 22.71
CA ILE A 260 28.91 -7.24 22.73
C ILE A 260 29.82 -6.03 22.98
N LYS A 261 29.66 -4.99 22.16
CA LYS A 261 30.22 -3.65 22.38
C LYS A 261 29.06 -2.66 22.56
N GLU A 262 28.98 -2.04 23.72
CA GLU A 262 27.92 -1.07 24.04
C GLU A 262 28.39 0.36 23.77
N HIS A 263 27.55 1.13 23.09
CA HIS A 263 27.72 2.57 22.91
C HIS A 263 26.46 3.29 23.42
N ASP A 264 26.50 4.62 23.46
CA ASP A 264 25.37 5.41 23.94
C ASP A 264 24.14 5.23 23.04
N ASP A 265 24.35 5.33 21.73
CA ASP A 265 23.28 5.41 20.71
C ASP A 265 23.09 4.12 19.89
N PHE A 266 23.92 3.11 20.12
CA PHE A 266 23.84 1.83 19.43
C PHE A 266 24.54 0.71 20.22
N LEU A 267 24.31 -0.53 19.80
CA LEU A 267 24.96 -1.71 20.34
C LEU A 267 25.48 -2.58 19.19
N ILE A 268 26.72 -3.04 19.26
CA ILE A 268 27.30 -3.96 18.29
C ILE A 268 27.37 -5.36 18.91
N LEU A 269 26.81 -6.35 18.22
CA LEU A 269 27.12 -7.76 18.43
C LEU A 269 28.11 -8.19 17.33
N GLU A 270 29.36 -8.34 17.73
CA GLU A 270 30.46 -8.80 16.87
C GLU A 270 30.45 -10.33 16.83
N CYS A 271 30.18 -10.88 15.65
CA CYS A 271 30.09 -12.32 15.43
C CYS A 271 31.25 -12.79 14.55
N VAL A 272 32.05 -13.74 15.04
CA VAL A 272 33.22 -14.28 14.35
C VAL A 272 32.96 -15.72 13.96
N ASN A 273 33.26 -16.07 12.72
CA ASN A 273 33.28 -17.46 12.27
C ASN A 273 34.46 -17.72 11.33
N LYS A 274 34.59 -18.96 10.85
CA LYS A 274 35.60 -19.36 9.85
C LYS A 274 35.67 -18.49 8.58
N THR A 275 34.58 -17.79 8.22
CA THR A 275 34.51 -16.95 7.02
C THR A 275 34.87 -15.47 7.27
N GLY A 276 34.99 -15.07 8.53
CA GLY A 276 35.37 -13.72 8.93
C GLY A 276 34.52 -13.16 10.07
N VAL A 277 34.49 -11.83 10.16
CA VAL A 277 33.75 -11.07 11.18
C VAL A 277 32.53 -10.40 10.56
N ILE A 278 31.39 -10.52 11.24
CA ILE A 278 30.13 -9.87 10.88
C ILE A 278 29.63 -9.10 12.08
N TRP A 279 29.28 -7.83 11.89
CA TRP A 279 28.70 -6.98 12.93
C TRP A 279 27.18 -6.91 12.78
N PHE A 280 26.48 -7.24 13.85
CA PHE A 280 25.05 -6.97 14.00
C PHE A 280 24.90 -5.71 14.84
N VAL A 281 24.56 -4.60 14.21
CA VAL A 281 24.44 -3.29 14.85
C VAL A 281 22.97 -3.02 15.16
N PHE A 282 22.67 -2.72 16.40
CA PHE A 282 21.35 -2.34 16.89
C PHE A 282 21.34 -0.82 17.08
N LEU A 283 20.71 -0.09 16.17
CA LEU A 283 20.67 1.38 16.18
C LEU A 283 19.47 1.86 16.99
N PHE A 284 19.68 2.76 17.95
CA PHE A 284 18.60 3.38 18.74
C PHE A 284 18.14 4.73 18.19
N LYS A 285 18.88 5.27 17.20
CA LYS A 285 18.60 6.54 16.53
C LYS A 285 18.71 6.38 15.01
N ASN A 286 18.03 7.25 14.26
CA ASN A 286 17.98 7.21 12.81
C ASN A 286 19.21 7.82 12.13
N TYR A 287 20.39 7.29 12.44
CA TYR A 287 21.63 7.59 11.74
C TYR A 287 22.63 6.44 11.88
N ILE A 288 23.57 6.32 10.94
CA ILE A 288 24.64 5.32 10.99
C ILE A 288 25.91 5.96 11.55
N PRO A 289 26.50 5.45 12.66
CA PRO A 289 27.74 5.97 13.23
C PRO A 289 28.94 5.86 12.28
N GLU A 290 29.91 6.79 12.39
CA GLU A 290 31.13 6.79 11.55
C GLU A 290 31.98 5.52 11.72
N GLU A 291 32.01 4.93 12.92
CA GLU A 291 32.67 3.64 13.17
C GLU A 291 32.10 2.52 12.29
N ILE A 292 30.78 2.54 12.05
CA ILE A 292 30.11 1.55 11.21
C ILE A 292 30.33 1.84 9.72
N LYS A 293 30.30 3.12 9.32
CA LYS A 293 30.55 3.51 7.92
C LYS A 293 31.95 3.15 7.44
N ASN A 294 32.95 3.32 8.31
CA ASN A 294 34.36 3.13 7.97
C ASN A 294 34.89 1.72 8.32
N CYS A 295 34.01 0.79 8.71
CA CYS A 295 34.44 -0.55 9.06
C CYS A 295 34.76 -1.41 7.81
N ASN A 296 35.71 -2.34 7.99
CA ASN A 296 36.11 -3.32 6.96
C ASN A 296 35.46 -4.69 7.20
N PHE A 297 34.28 -4.72 7.82
CA PHE A 297 33.52 -5.94 8.12
C PHE A 297 32.19 -5.92 7.37
N SER A 298 31.54 -7.09 7.28
CA SER A 298 30.15 -7.13 6.83
C SER A 298 29.23 -6.72 7.98
N VAL A 299 28.23 -5.90 7.69
CA VAL A 299 27.39 -5.26 8.69
C VAL A 299 25.92 -5.49 8.37
N ILE A 300 25.19 -5.96 9.37
CA ILE A 300 23.74 -6.00 9.40
C ILE A 300 23.25 -4.95 10.39
N ILE A 301 22.38 -4.06 9.91
CA ILE A 301 21.73 -3.05 10.73
C ILE A 301 20.37 -3.57 11.18
N ASN A 302 20.10 -3.43 12.46
CA ASN A 302 18.83 -3.68 13.11
C ASN A 302 18.32 -2.34 13.65
N ASN A 303 17.30 -1.78 13.01
CA ASN A 303 16.71 -0.52 13.46
C ASN A 303 15.83 -0.78 14.69
N MET A 304 16.22 -0.22 15.84
CA MET A 304 15.50 -0.31 17.11
C MET A 304 14.76 1.00 17.41
N PHE A 305 14.32 1.72 16.37
CA PHE A 305 13.60 2.99 16.47
C PHE A 305 12.44 3.01 15.45
N GLY A 306 11.44 3.85 15.68
CA GLY A 306 10.24 3.97 14.84
C GLY A 306 9.11 2.99 15.21
N ASP A 307 7.99 3.10 14.49
CA ASP A 307 6.81 2.25 14.69
C ASP A 307 7.13 0.79 14.33
N ASN A 308 6.74 -0.15 15.19
CA ASN A 308 7.03 -1.58 15.08
C ASN A 308 8.53 -1.96 15.21
N CYS A 309 9.33 -1.27 16.03
CA CYS A 309 10.73 -1.67 16.33
C CYS A 309 10.90 -3.13 16.82
N TYR A 310 9.82 -3.79 17.27
CA TYR A 310 9.80 -5.21 17.64
C TYR A 310 9.65 -6.18 16.46
N LYS A 311 9.22 -5.70 15.28
CA LYS A 311 9.21 -6.45 14.03
C LYS A 311 10.53 -6.16 13.32
N SER A 312 11.41 -7.17 13.29
CA SER A 312 12.78 -7.13 12.76
C SER A 312 12.90 -6.34 11.45
N ASN A 313 13.33 -5.08 11.55
CA ASN A 313 13.60 -4.22 10.39
C ASN A 313 15.10 -4.29 10.08
N SER A 314 15.58 -5.50 9.84
CA SER A 314 16.99 -5.83 9.69
C SER A 314 17.40 -5.85 8.23
N TYR A 315 18.52 -5.24 7.89
CA TYR A 315 19.03 -5.20 6.51
C TYR A 315 20.57 -5.18 6.47
N TRP A 316 21.14 -5.56 5.34
CA TRP A 316 22.58 -5.49 5.12
C TRP A 316 22.98 -4.05 4.78
N PHE A 317 23.85 -3.46 5.60
CA PHE A 317 24.50 -2.20 5.25
C PHE A 317 25.64 -2.41 4.26
N ASN A 318 26.45 -3.45 4.50
CA ASN A 318 27.44 -3.92 3.55
C ASN A 318 27.65 -5.44 3.71
N TYR A 319 28.03 -6.09 2.61
CA TYR A 319 28.38 -7.51 2.61
C TYR A 319 29.62 -7.71 1.76
N LEU A 320 30.78 -7.89 2.39
CA LEU A 320 32.07 -7.91 1.67
C LEU A 320 32.17 -9.00 0.60
N PRO A 321 31.66 -10.24 0.81
CA PRO A 321 31.71 -11.28 -0.21
C PRO A 321 30.76 -11.05 -1.40
N LEU A 322 29.95 -9.99 -1.39
CA LEU A 322 28.88 -9.76 -2.36
C LEU A 322 29.36 -9.79 -3.81
N ASN A 323 30.45 -9.10 -4.13
CA ASN A 323 30.97 -9.04 -5.50
C ASN A 323 31.45 -10.41 -6.00
N LYS A 324 32.16 -11.17 -5.14
CA LYS A 324 32.64 -12.52 -5.46
C LYS A 324 31.47 -13.48 -5.67
N LEU A 325 30.44 -13.40 -4.83
CA LEU A 325 29.23 -14.23 -4.94
C LEU A 325 28.39 -13.84 -6.16
N LYS A 326 28.25 -12.54 -6.45
CA LYS A 326 27.59 -12.04 -7.65
C LYS A 326 28.24 -12.61 -8.91
N LEU A 327 29.57 -12.57 -9.01
CA LEU A 327 30.29 -13.15 -10.13
C LEU A 327 30.09 -14.67 -10.24
N LYS A 328 30.13 -15.40 -9.11
CA LYS A 328 29.84 -16.84 -9.09
C LYS A 328 28.44 -17.15 -9.61
N ARG A 329 27.42 -16.41 -9.16
CA ARG A 329 26.03 -16.58 -9.60
C ARG A 329 25.84 -16.25 -11.08
N LEU A 330 26.48 -15.17 -11.57
CA LEU A 330 26.48 -14.83 -12.99
C LEU A 330 27.06 -15.97 -13.84
N ASN A 331 28.15 -16.59 -13.40
CA ASN A 331 28.74 -17.74 -14.08
C ASN A 331 27.82 -18.97 -14.04
N GLU A 332 27.20 -19.28 -12.90
CA GLU A 332 26.21 -20.36 -12.77
C GLU A 332 25.03 -20.15 -13.74
N CYS A 333 24.49 -18.94 -13.82
CA CYS A 333 23.43 -18.61 -14.78
C CYS A 333 23.90 -18.79 -16.22
N ALA A 334 25.10 -18.29 -16.58
CA ALA A 334 25.64 -18.43 -17.92
C ALA A 334 25.81 -19.91 -18.32
N ILE A 335 26.26 -20.76 -17.39
CA ILE A 335 26.35 -22.21 -17.59
C ILE A 335 24.96 -22.81 -17.81
N ASN A 336 23.97 -22.48 -16.97
CA ASN A 336 22.61 -22.99 -17.10
C ASN A 336 21.96 -22.57 -18.43
N PHE A 337 22.21 -21.34 -18.90
CA PHE A 337 21.77 -20.88 -20.22
C PHE A 337 22.41 -21.68 -21.36
N ASN A 338 23.73 -21.92 -21.31
CA ASN A 338 24.42 -22.72 -22.33
C ASN A 338 23.93 -24.18 -22.35
N ASN A 339 23.75 -24.78 -21.17
CA ASN A 339 23.21 -26.13 -21.05
C ASN A 339 21.78 -26.21 -21.62
N SER A 340 20.92 -25.25 -21.26
CA SER A 340 19.55 -25.18 -21.78
C SER A 340 19.51 -25.00 -23.30
N LYS A 341 20.43 -24.21 -23.89
CA LYS A 341 20.57 -24.08 -25.35
C LYS A 341 20.96 -25.40 -26.03
N ASN A 342 21.93 -26.12 -25.47
CA ASN A 342 22.35 -27.41 -26.02
C ASN A 342 21.21 -28.43 -25.97
N ILE A 343 20.47 -28.44 -24.87
CA ILE A 343 19.29 -29.29 -24.70
C ILE A 343 18.18 -28.90 -25.67
N GLU A 344 17.89 -27.60 -25.80
CA GLU A 344 16.90 -27.07 -26.73
C GLU A 344 17.19 -27.48 -28.17
N ASN A 345 18.44 -27.30 -28.64
CA ASN A 345 18.87 -27.74 -29.97
C ASN A 345 18.70 -29.26 -30.14
N LYS A 346 19.15 -30.05 -29.16
CA LYS A 346 19.01 -31.51 -29.16
C LYS A 346 17.54 -31.94 -29.26
N VAL A 347 16.65 -31.30 -28.50
CA VAL A 347 15.21 -31.60 -28.49
C VAL A 347 14.56 -31.21 -29.82
N VAL A 348 14.88 -30.04 -30.37
CA VAL A 348 14.37 -29.60 -31.66
C VAL A 348 14.77 -30.61 -32.74
N ASP A 349 16.04 -31.01 -32.80
CA ASP A 349 16.52 -32.01 -33.76
C ASP A 349 15.82 -33.36 -33.62
N ILE A 350 15.64 -33.85 -32.39
CA ILE A 350 14.93 -35.11 -32.12
C ILE A 350 13.46 -34.99 -32.53
N SER A 351 12.81 -33.87 -32.20
CA SER A 351 11.40 -33.64 -32.52
C SER A 351 11.16 -33.54 -34.02
N MET A 352 12.11 -32.99 -34.80
CA MET A 352 12.06 -32.98 -36.26
C MET A 352 12.20 -34.38 -36.84
N LYS A 353 13.13 -35.20 -36.32
CA LYS A 353 13.27 -36.61 -36.72
C LYS A 353 12.00 -37.40 -36.43
N TYR A 354 11.43 -37.20 -35.24
CA TYR A 354 10.16 -37.81 -34.88
C TYR A 354 9.04 -37.39 -35.83
N LYS A 355 8.92 -36.10 -36.19
CA LYS A 355 7.91 -35.63 -37.13
C LYS A 355 8.01 -36.33 -38.48
N TYR A 356 9.23 -36.57 -38.97
CA TYR A 356 9.44 -37.35 -40.19
C TYR A 356 9.03 -38.82 -40.04
N PHE A 357 9.44 -39.47 -38.95
CA PHE A 357 9.03 -40.83 -38.60
C PHE A 357 7.50 -40.96 -38.51
N ASP A 358 6.85 -40.02 -37.83
CA ASP A 358 5.41 -40.01 -37.60
C ASP A 358 4.59 -39.84 -38.88
N LEU A 359 5.10 -39.03 -39.83
CA LEU A 359 4.47 -38.82 -41.14
C LEU A 359 4.61 -40.03 -42.08
N ASN A 360 5.72 -40.77 -42.01
CA ASN A 360 6.07 -41.75 -43.04
C ASN A 360 6.03 -43.21 -42.59
N GLU A 361 6.36 -43.50 -41.32
CA GLU A 361 6.61 -44.87 -40.85
C GLU A 361 5.70 -45.26 -39.68
N ALA A 362 5.37 -44.32 -38.80
CA ALA A 362 4.65 -44.63 -37.57
C ALA A 362 3.23 -45.15 -37.81
N TYR A 363 2.57 -44.71 -38.89
CA TYR A 363 1.24 -45.21 -39.27
C TYR A 363 1.24 -46.74 -39.40
N ASP A 364 2.19 -47.32 -40.13
CA ASP A 364 2.22 -48.76 -40.38
C ASP A 364 2.47 -49.58 -39.10
N LEU A 365 3.27 -49.02 -38.17
CA LEU A 365 3.57 -49.64 -36.88
C LEU A 365 2.40 -49.54 -35.89
N GLY A 366 1.69 -48.40 -35.89
CA GLY A 366 0.67 -48.07 -34.89
C GLY A 366 -0.76 -48.40 -35.30
N TYR A 367 -1.05 -48.55 -36.59
CA TYR A 367 -2.43 -48.63 -37.10
C TYR A 367 -3.20 -49.83 -36.56
N ASN A 368 -2.58 -51.01 -36.48
CA ASN A 368 -3.25 -52.21 -35.96
C ASN A 368 -3.58 -52.08 -34.46
N GLN A 369 -2.69 -51.46 -33.68
CA GLN A 369 -2.93 -51.20 -32.26
C GLN A 369 -4.06 -50.19 -32.07
N TRP A 370 -4.05 -49.13 -32.85
CA TRP A 370 -5.12 -48.12 -32.86
C TRP A 370 -6.46 -48.71 -33.29
N LEU A 371 -6.47 -49.60 -34.29
CA LEU A 371 -7.69 -50.28 -34.74
C LEU A 371 -8.28 -51.18 -33.64
N ASN A 372 -7.43 -51.88 -32.88
CA ASN A 372 -7.86 -52.64 -31.71
C ASN A 372 -8.40 -51.73 -30.60
N TRP A 373 -7.78 -50.58 -30.38
CA TRP A 373 -8.27 -49.57 -29.44
C TRP A 373 -9.67 -49.05 -29.82
N MET A 374 -9.90 -48.76 -31.11
CA MET A 374 -11.20 -48.34 -31.64
C MET A 374 -12.28 -49.41 -31.42
N ARG A 375 -11.96 -50.69 -31.63
CA ARG A 375 -12.88 -51.83 -31.41
C ARG A 375 -13.26 -51.94 -29.94
N ARG A 376 -12.27 -51.91 -29.04
CA ARG A 376 -12.46 -52.03 -27.59
C ARG A 376 -13.33 -50.91 -27.02
N ASN A 377 -13.24 -49.71 -27.59
CA ASN A 377 -14.02 -48.55 -27.18
C ASN A 377 -15.34 -48.37 -27.97
N SER A 378 -15.72 -49.33 -28.82
CA SER A 378 -16.94 -49.28 -29.64
C SER A 378 -17.07 -47.98 -30.47
N LEU A 379 -15.95 -47.56 -31.07
CA LEU A 379 -15.84 -46.36 -31.92
C LEU A 379 -15.84 -46.69 -33.43
N THR A 380 -16.03 -47.97 -33.80
CA THR A 380 -15.98 -48.43 -35.20
C THR A 380 -17.31 -48.28 -35.94
N PRO A 381 -17.32 -48.01 -37.26
CA PRO A 381 -18.54 -47.97 -38.07
C PRO A 381 -19.24 -49.34 -38.19
N ASN A 382 -20.57 -49.33 -38.37
CA ASN A 382 -21.41 -50.54 -38.45
C ASN A 382 -21.15 -51.45 -39.68
N LYS A 383 -20.45 -50.97 -40.73
CA LYS A 383 -20.10 -51.77 -41.92
C LYS A 383 -18.61 -51.64 -42.26
N TRP A 384 -17.91 -52.78 -42.28
CA TRP A 384 -16.50 -52.89 -42.65
C TRP A 384 -16.36 -53.15 -44.14
N SER A 385 -16.02 -52.13 -44.93
CA SER A 385 -15.69 -52.36 -46.34
C SER A 385 -14.54 -51.52 -46.90
N ARG A 386 -13.93 -50.60 -46.11
CA ARG A 386 -12.72 -49.84 -46.47
C ARG A 386 -11.87 -49.50 -45.23
N LYS A 387 -10.61 -49.05 -45.44
CA LYS A 387 -9.73 -48.49 -44.40
C LYS A 387 -10.52 -47.52 -43.51
N VAL A 388 -10.40 -47.66 -42.19
CA VAL A 388 -11.13 -46.83 -41.22
C VAL A 388 -10.58 -45.42 -41.27
N LYS A 389 -11.46 -44.43 -41.42
CA LYS A 389 -11.08 -43.02 -41.43
C LYS A 389 -10.71 -42.57 -40.01
N ILE A 390 -9.58 -41.89 -39.87
CA ILE A 390 -9.12 -41.39 -38.58
C ILE A 390 -9.95 -40.14 -38.21
N PRO A 391 -10.51 -40.06 -36.98
CA PRO A 391 -11.22 -38.87 -36.52
C PRO A 391 -10.40 -37.59 -36.68
N ILE A 392 -11.04 -36.50 -37.11
CA ILE A 392 -10.36 -35.22 -37.38
C ILE A 392 -9.62 -34.70 -36.13
N LEU A 393 -10.22 -34.88 -34.95
CA LEU A 393 -9.64 -34.56 -33.65
C LEU A 393 -8.29 -35.24 -33.37
N LEU A 394 -8.06 -36.43 -33.94
CA LEU A 394 -6.81 -37.19 -33.77
C LEU A 394 -5.84 -36.97 -34.94
N ASN A 395 -6.34 -36.69 -36.15
CA ASN A 395 -5.55 -36.66 -37.38
C ASN A 395 -5.00 -35.27 -37.75
N HIS A 396 -5.57 -34.18 -37.23
CA HIS A 396 -5.28 -32.83 -37.73
C HIS A 396 -4.07 -32.14 -37.07
N TYR A 397 -2.99 -32.88 -36.79
CA TYR A 397 -1.74 -32.30 -36.27
C TYR A 397 -0.80 -31.89 -37.41
N LYS A 398 -0.73 -30.59 -37.72
CA LYS A 398 0.29 -30.04 -38.64
C LYS A 398 1.72 -30.16 -38.08
N ASP A 399 1.83 -30.33 -36.77
CA ASP A 399 3.08 -30.44 -36.03
C ASP A 399 2.92 -31.44 -34.89
N SER A 400 3.31 -32.70 -35.13
CA SER A 400 3.34 -33.76 -34.11
C SER A 400 4.62 -33.76 -33.27
N SER A 401 5.47 -32.73 -33.39
CA SER A 401 6.74 -32.65 -32.68
C SER A 401 6.64 -32.86 -31.16
N CYS A 402 5.55 -32.45 -30.50
CA CYS A 402 5.36 -32.63 -29.05
C CYS A 402 5.14 -34.09 -28.59
N PHE A 403 4.96 -35.05 -29.51
CA PHE A 403 4.78 -36.47 -29.18
C PHE A 403 6.09 -37.27 -29.15
N TRP A 404 7.22 -36.63 -29.46
CA TRP A 404 8.50 -37.29 -29.69
C TRP A 404 8.96 -38.20 -28.55
N MET A 405 8.64 -37.86 -27.30
CA MET A 405 9.08 -38.62 -26.13
C MET A 405 8.50 -40.03 -26.07
N PHE A 406 7.37 -40.28 -26.73
CA PHE A 406 6.76 -41.62 -26.77
C PHE A 406 7.31 -42.46 -27.92
N ASN A 407 7.89 -41.83 -28.95
CA ASN A 407 8.34 -42.50 -30.18
C ASN A 407 7.31 -43.47 -30.75
N GLN A 408 6.03 -43.08 -30.72
CA GLN A 408 4.87 -43.81 -31.22
C GLN A 408 4.07 -42.92 -32.15
N TRP A 409 3.21 -43.53 -32.96
CA TRP A 409 2.30 -42.79 -33.83
C TRP A 409 1.39 -41.85 -33.02
N HIS A 410 1.37 -40.55 -33.35
CA HIS A 410 0.67 -39.53 -32.55
C HIS A 410 -0.81 -39.83 -32.33
N VAL A 411 -1.50 -40.39 -33.33
CA VAL A 411 -2.91 -40.80 -33.24
C VAL A 411 -3.13 -41.84 -32.15
N LEU A 412 -2.21 -42.80 -32.03
CA LEU A 412 -2.26 -43.85 -31.01
C LEU A 412 -2.03 -43.25 -29.62
N VAL A 413 -1.04 -42.37 -29.47
CA VAL A 413 -0.76 -41.67 -28.21
C VAL A 413 -1.97 -40.86 -27.75
N LEU A 414 -2.56 -40.07 -28.64
CA LEU A 414 -3.77 -39.30 -28.38
C LEU A 414 -4.96 -40.16 -27.99
N SER A 415 -5.10 -41.33 -28.63
CA SER A 415 -6.20 -42.25 -28.32
C SER A 415 -6.12 -42.75 -26.87
N TYR A 416 -4.93 -43.14 -26.41
CA TYR A 416 -4.73 -43.51 -25.01
C TYR A 416 -4.89 -42.32 -24.06
N LEU A 417 -4.43 -41.13 -24.45
CA LEU A 417 -4.62 -39.92 -23.65
C LEU A 417 -6.11 -39.61 -23.46
N VAL A 418 -6.90 -39.68 -24.54
CA VAL A 418 -8.37 -39.52 -24.50
C VAL A 418 -9.02 -40.57 -23.61
N GLU A 419 -8.60 -41.84 -23.71
CA GLU A 419 -9.10 -42.92 -22.86
C GLU A 419 -8.86 -42.62 -21.37
N LEU A 420 -7.65 -42.16 -21.00
CA LEU A 420 -7.31 -41.80 -19.63
C LEU A 420 -8.08 -40.58 -19.10
N ILE A 421 -8.30 -39.58 -19.96
CA ILE A 421 -9.03 -38.36 -19.59
C ILE A 421 -10.50 -38.69 -19.30
N ASP A 422 -11.13 -39.54 -20.11
CA ASP A 422 -12.54 -39.92 -19.94
C ASP A 422 -12.80 -40.81 -18.72
N GLU A 423 -11.77 -41.29 -18.03
CA GLU A 423 -11.95 -41.93 -16.72
C GLU A 423 -12.27 -40.91 -15.62
N TYR A 424 -11.99 -39.62 -15.84
CA TYR A 424 -12.34 -38.56 -14.91
C TYR A 424 -13.78 -38.08 -15.13
N GLN A 425 -14.42 -37.64 -14.07
CA GLN A 425 -15.74 -37.02 -14.15
C GLN A 425 -15.65 -35.65 -14.84
N ILE A 426 -16.66 -35.31 -15.63
CA ILE A 426 -16.78 -34.00 -16.29
C ILE A 426 -16.78 -32.90 -15.22
N TYR A 427 -16.10 -31.78 -15.52
CA TYR A 427 -15.86 -30.65 -14.60
C TYR A 427 -14.98 -30.94 -13.38
N ARG A 428 -14.37 -32.14 -13.28
CA ARG A 428 -13.37 -32.42 -12.24
C ARG A 428 -11.98 -31.96 -12.70
N GLU A 429 -11.21 -31.44 -11.75
CA GLU A 429 -9.82 -31.04 -11.97
C GLU A 429 -8.94 -32.24 -12.32
N ILE A 430 -8.20 -32.10 -13.42
CA ILE A 430 -7.19 -33.06 -13.88
C ILE A 430 -5.83 -32.35 -13.88
N LYS A 431 -4.92 -32.82 -13.03
CA LYS A 431 -3.55 -32.30 -12.98
C LYS A 431 -2.74 -32.82 -14.16
N TYR A 432 -1.94 -31.95 -14.76
CA TYR A 432 -1.11 -32.30 -15.93
C TYR A 432 -0.08 -33.39 -15.61
N ASP A 433 0.61 -33.27 -14.46
CA ASP A 433 1.64 -34.23 -14.05
C ASP A 433 1.06 -35.62 -13.78
N ASP A 434 -0.08 -35.69 -13.09
CA ASP A 434 -0.76 -36.96 -12.79
C ASP A 434 -1.15 -37.68 -14.09
N LEU A 435 -1.72 -36.94 -15.05
CA LEU A 435 -2.11 -37.50 -16.34
C LEU A 435 -0.90 -37.98 -17.15
N PHE A 436 0.19 -37.22 -17.16
CA PHE A 436 1.41 -37.59 -17.85
C PHE A 436 2.04 -38.87 -17.26
N GLU A 437 2.12 -38.98 -15.93
CA GLU A 437 2.65 -40.18 -15.28
C GLU A 437 1.75 -41.40 -15.50
N ARG A 438 0.43 -41.22 -15.64
CA ARG A 438 -0.48 -42.30 -16.06
C ARG A 438 -0.23 -42.74 -17.50
N LEU A 439 -0.05 -41.79 -18.42
CA LEU A 439 0.23 -42.09 -19.83
C LEU A 439 1.57 -42.84 -20.00
N LYS A 440 2.60 -42.44 -19.23
CA LYS A 440 3.92 -43.08 -19.18
C LYS A 440 3.89 -44.53 -18.67
N LYS A 441 2.85 -44.95 -17.94
CA LYS A 441 2.67 -46.36 -17.55
C LYS A 441 2.15 -47.24 -18.69
N ILE A 442 1.50 -46.63 -19.68
CA ILE A 442 0.91 -47.32 -20.84
C ILE A 442 1.89 -47.32 -22.02
N LEU A 443 2.57 -46.20 -22.25
CA LEU A 443 3.46 -46.00 -23.39
C LEU A 443 4.92 -45.90 -22.94
N PRO A 444 5.86 -46.53 -23.69
CA PRO A 444 7.28 -46.39 -23.40
C PRO A 444 7.70 -44.93 -23.56
N ILE A 445 8.56 -44.45 -22.67
CA ILE A 445 9.12 -43.10 -22.74
C ILE A 445 10.60 -43.15 -23.10
N SER A 446 11.02 -42.23 -23.95
CA SER A 446 12.41 -42.10 -24.39
C SER A 446 13.33 -41.86 -23.19
N PRO A 447 14.41 -42.64 -23.02
CA PRO A 447 15.42 -42.38 -22.00
C PRO A 447 16.00 -40.97 -22.09
N VAL A 448 16.08 -40.43 -23.30
CA VAL A 448 16.56 -39.07 -23.58
C VAL A 448 15.62 -38.01 -22.98
N PHE A 449 14.31 -38.26 -22.96
CA PHE A 449 13.35 -37.36 -22.32
C PHE A 449 13.59 -37.29 -20.80
N ILE A 450 13.81 -38.44 -20.15
CA ILE A 450 14.09 -38.50 -18.70
C ILE A 450 15.40 -37.77 -18.36
N GLU A 451 16.44 -37.92 -19.19
CA GLU A 451 17.71 -37.21 -19.02
C GLU A 451 17.50 -35.68 -19.11
N ILE A 452 16.71 -35.24 -20.08
CA ILE A 452 16.43 -33.82 -20.33
C ILE A 452 15.60 -33.22 -19.20
N GLU A 453 14.52 -33.88 -18.78
CA GLU A 453 13.64 -33.42 -17.71
C GLU A 453 14.39 -33.12 -16.41
N ARG A 454 15.45 -33.88 -16.11
CA ARG A 454 16.27 -33.71 -14.89
C ARG A 454 17.25 -32.54 -14.94
N ASN A 455 17.59 -32.05 -16.12
CA ASN A 455 18.71 -31.11 -16.33
C ASN A 455 18.26 -29.76 -16.90
N VAL A 456 16.96 -29.48 -16.89
CA VAL A 456 16.39 -28.28 -17.49
C VAL A 456 15.61 -27.49 -16.45
N TYR A 457 15.78 -26.16 -16.52
CA TYR A 457 15.03 -25.19 -15.73
C TYR A 457 14.03 -24.46 -16.63
N TYR A 458 12.80 -24.31 -16.15
CA TYR A 458 11.68 -23.73 -16.92
C TYR A 458 11.99 -22.34 -17.48
N GLU A 459 12.68 -21.50 -16.69
CA GLU A 459 12.94 -20.11 -17.05
C GLU A 459 13.96 -19.97 -18.20
N TYR A 460 14.71 -21.03 -18.52
CA TYR A 460 15.84 -21.00 -19.44
C TYR A 460 15.52 -21.61 -20.83
N ILE A 461 14.28 -22.06 -21.05
CA ILE A 461 13.80 -22.62 -22.32
C ILE A 461 12.83 -21.66 -23.01
N ARG A 462 12.97 -21.48 -24.34
CA ARG A 462 12.08 -20.62 -25.12
C ARG A 462 10.66 -21.15 -25.06
N GLU A 463 9.71 -20.23 -24.92
CA GLU A 463 8.28 -20.53 -24.84
C GLU A 463 7.80 -21.51 -25.93
N GLY A 464 8.20 -21.29 -27.18
CA GLY A 464 7.83 -22.17 -28.30
C GLY A 464 8.34 -23.61 -28.22
N ASN A 465 9.42 -23.85 -27.46
CA ASN A 465 10.03 -25.17 -27.29
C ASN A 465 9.64 -25.84 -25.96
N ARG A 466 8.99 -25.12 -25.03
CA ARG A 466 8.54 -25.68 -23.75
C ARG A 466 7.60 -26.88 -23.94
N LYS A 467 6.76 -26.85 -24.98
CA LYS A 467 5.88 -27.95 -25.41
C LYS A 467 6.59 -29.24 -25.80
N LEU A 468 7.92 -29.22 -25.91
CA LEU A 468 8.73 -30.40 -26.22
C LEU A 468 9.39 -31.00 -24.98
N ILE A 469 9.37 -30.30 -23.84
CA ILE A 469 10.17 -30.65 -22.65
C ILE A 469 9.30 -30.78 -21.39
N PHE A 470 8.44 -29.80 -21.12
CA PHE A 470 7.71 -29.73 -19.85
C PHE A 470 6.35 -30.40 -19.97
N LYS A 471 6.04 -31.29 -19.01
CA LYS A 471 4.85 -32.15 -19.02
C LYS A 471 3.55 -31.39 -19.24
N ARG A 472 3.36 -30.28 -18.53
CA ARG A 472 2.21 -29.40 -18.68
C ARG A 472 2.04 -28.91 -20.11
N GLU A 473 3.09 -28.28 -20.66
CA GLU A 473 3.08 -27.72 -22.01
C GLU A 473 2.95 -28.81 -23.09
N ILE A 474 3.49 -30.00 -22.84
CA ILE A 474 3.29 -31.17 -23.69
C ILE A 474 1.82 -31.57 -23.72
N ILE A 475 1.18 -31.79 -22.57
CA ILE A 475 -0.24 -32.17 -22.48
C ILE A 475 -1.13 -31.12 -23.14
N LEU A 476 -0.88 -29.83 -22.87
CA LEU A 476 -1.62 -28.74 -23.51
C LEU A 476 -1.45 -28.74 -25.04
N ALA A 477 -0.22 -28.95 -25.53
CA ALA A 477 0.03 -29.06 -26.96
C ALA A 477 -0.67 -30.28 -27.59
N MET A 478 -0.73 -31.42 -26.89
CA MET A 478 -1.45 -32.63 -27.31
C MET A 478 -2.98 -32.48 -27.26
N LEU A 479 -3.51 -31.52 -26.52
CA LEU A 479 -4.96 -31.32 -26.37
C LEU A 479 -5.47 -30.07 -27.08
N VAL A 480 -4.60 -29.37 -27.82
CA VAL A 480 -4.90 -28.08 -28.47
C VAL A 480 -6.15 -28.13 -29.37
N HIS A 481 -6.43 -29.25 -30.03
CA HIS A 481 -7.60 -29.39 -30.90
C HIS A 481 -8.91 -29.65 -30.15
N PHE A 482 -8.84 -30.22 -28.95
CA PHE A 482 -9.98 -30.40 -28.05
C PHE A 482 -10.29 -29.08 -27.33
N ASP A 483 -9.25 -28.37 -26.90
CA ASP A 483 -9.35 -27.02 -26.30
C ASP A 483 -9.97 -26.02 -27.29
N LYS A 484 -9.48 -25.97 -28.54
CA LYS A 484 -10.06 -25.10 -29.60
C LYS A 484 -11.54 -25.36 -29.90
N ARG A 485 -12.05 -26.56 -29.63
CA ARG A 485 -13.47 -26.92 -29.79
C ARG A 485 -14.29 -26.73 -28.50
N GLY A 486 -13.66 -26.28 -27.42
CA GLY A 486 -14.31 -26.03 -26.13
C GLY A 486 -14.61 -27.27 -25.30
N TYR A 487 -14.03 -28.43 -25.67
CA TYR A 487 -14.19 -29.68 -24.93
C TYR A 487 -13.34 -29.72 -23.65
N ILE A 488 -12.34 -28.85 -23.58
CA ILE A 488 -11.39 -28.71 -22.48
C ILE A 488 -11.32 -27.23 -22.10
N LYS A 489 -11.07 -26.96 -20.82
CA LYS A 489 -10.67 -25.63 -20.33
C LYS A 489 -9.40 -25.78 -19.48
N ALA A 490 -8.34 -25.10 -19.91
CA ALA A 490 -7.03 -25.14 -19.24
C ALA A 490 -6.85 -23.99 -18.23
N TYR A 491 -6.24 -24.32 -17.09
CA TYR A 491 -5.80 -23.39 -16.04
C TYR A 491 -4.29 -23.56 -15.79
N GLU A 492 -3.74 -22.78 -14.85
CA GLU A 492 -2.32 -22.81 -14.51
C GLU A 492 -1.85 -24.20 -14.08
N ASP A 493 -2.49 -24.80 -13.08
CA ASP A 493 -2.06 -26.08 -12.48
C ASP A 493 -2.87 -27.31 -12.93
N PHE A 494 -4.04 -27.11 -13.56
CA PHE A 494 -4.95 -28.19 -13.95
C PHE A 494 -5.77 -27.82 -15.19
N PHE A 495 -6.52 -28.79 -15.71
CA PHE A 495 -7.58 -28.55 -16.69
C PHE A 495 -8.84 -29.34 -16.33
N ILE A 496 -9.97 -28.99 -16.96
CA ILE A 496 -11.22 -29.72 -16.84
C ILE A 496 -11.74 -30.11 -18.23
N ILE A 497 -12.49 -31.21 -18.29
CA ILE A 497 -13.28 -31.58 -19.49
C ILE A 497 -14.72 -31.11 -19.33
N THR A 498 -15.33 -30.69 -20.42
CA THR A 498 -16.74 -30.24 -20.49
C THR A 498 -17.66 -31.28 -21.12
N THR A 499 -17.09 -32.33 -21.72
CA THR A 499 -17.80 -33.42 -22.37
C THR A 499 -16.94 -34.70 -22.38
N CYS A 500 -17.56 -35.85 -22.68
CA CYS A 500 -16.85 -37.10 -22.94
C CYS A 500 -16.10 -37.02 -24.28
N LEU A 501 -14.78 -37.11 -24.25
CA LEU A 501 -13.93 -36.89 -25.41
C LEU A 501 -14.06 -38.03 -26.44
N LYS A 502 -14.22 -39.29 -26.00
CA LYS A 502 -14.49 -40.45 -26.88
C LYS A 502 -15.78 -40.30 -27.68
N GLU A 503 -16.82 -39.68 -27.11
CA GLU A 503 -18.06 -39.43 -27.84
C GLU A 503 -17.85 -38.41 -28.98
N GLN A 504 -17.02 -37.39 -28.75
CA GLN A 504 -16.69 -36.40 -29.77
C GLN A 504 -15.91 -37.01 -30.95
N LEU A 505 -15.18 -38.11 -30.72
CA LEU A 505 -14.51 -38.85 -31.79
C LEU A 505 -15.49 -39.56 -32.76
N LYS A 506 -16.71 -39.88 -32.32
CA LYS A 506 -17.75 -40.49 -33.16
C LYS A 506 -18.46 -39.47 -34.06
N ILE A 507 -18.54 -38.23 -33.61
CA ILE A 507 -19.29 -37.15 -34.27
C ILE A 507 -18.50 -36.58 -35.47
N GLU A 508 -17.17 -36.76 -35.50
CA GLU A 508 -16.27 -36.18 -36.49
C GLU A 508 -15.50 -37.18 -37.39
N SER A 509 -15.88 -38.46 -37.41
CA SER A 509 -15.23 -39.50 -38.23
C SER A 509 -15.69 -39.52 -39.68
#